data_AF-A0A0Q7AQH9-F1
#
_entry.id   AF-A0A0Q7AQH9-F1
#
_cell.length_a   1.000
_cell.length_b   1.000
_cell.length_c   1.000
_cell.angle_alpha   90.00
_cell.angle_beta   90.00
_cell.angle_gamma   90.00
#
_symmetry.space_group_name_H-M   'P 1'
#
loop_
_entity.id
_entity.type
_entity.pdbx_description
1 polymer ?
#
loop_
_entity_poly.entity_id
_entity_poly.type
_entity_poly.pdbx_seq_one_letter_code
_entity_poly.pdbx_strand_id
1 'polypeptide(L)'
;MNLRTLLAAASLAPALAACSAMPDALHPGPGATLALTASARGVQIYECRAGQWAFVAPQAELFDSAGRAMGTHGAGPFWQAADGSRIVASVTARADAPAAGAIPWLLLAARPAPDSPVTHGLLVGVTHIQRVNTAGGSAPTGACQPQGHPLRVPYRADYHFYKS
;
A
#
# COMPACT_ATOMS: atom_id res chain seq x y z
N MET A 1 -53.28 5.01 44.28
CA MET A 1 -52.00 4.30 44.54
C MET A 1 -51.24 4.30 43.23
N ASN A 2 -50.10 4.99 43.19
CA ASN A 2 -49.57 5.66 41.99
C ASN A 2 -48.74 4.75 41.08
N LEU A 3 -48.99 4.87 39.78
CA LEU A 3 -48.27 4.21 38.69
C LEU A 3 -46.93 4.93 38.46
N ARG A 4 -45.80 4.23 38.64
CA ARG A 4 -44.45 4.76 38.38
C ARG A 4 -43.94 4.23 37.05
N THR A 5 -43.96 5.08 36.03
CA THR A 5 -43.30 4.88 34.73
C THR A 5 -41.79 5.01 34.90
N LEU A 6 -41.02 3.97 34.59
CA LEU A 6 -39.56 4.00 34.56
C LEU A 6 -39.10 4.35 33.14
N LEU A 7 -38.47 5.52 32.97
CA LEU A 7 -37.74 5.86 31.74
C LEU A 7 -36.39 5.12 31.75
N ALA A 8 -36.19 4.23 30.78
CA ALA A 8 -34.88 3.68 30.47
C ALA A 8 -34.09 4.71 29.64
N ALA A 9 -33.08 5.33 30.23
CA ALA A 9 -32.14 6.17 29.51
C ALA A 9 -31.14 5.28 28.75
N ALA A 10 -31.27 5.20 27.42
CA ALA A 10 -30.29 4.56 26.56
C ALA A 10 -29.04 5.47 26.47
N SER A 11 -28.00 5.12 27.20
CA SER A 11 -26.68 5.75 27.10
C SER A 11 -26.02 5.39 25.77
N LEU A 12 -26.01 6.33 24.83
CA LEU A 12 -25.15 6.28 23.64
C LEU A 12 -23.70 6.49 24.07
N ALA A 13 -22.93 5.41 24.19
CA ALA A 13 -21.49 5.51 24.28
C ALA A 13 -20.93 5.89 22.89
N PRO A 14 -20.06 6.90 22.78
CA PRO A 14 -19.40 7.21 21.52
C PRO A 14 -18.41 6.08 21.20
N ALA A 15 -18.60 5.42 20.06
CA ALA A 15 -17.62 4.49 19.51
C ALA A 15 -16.36 5.28 19.16
N LEU A 16 -15.35 5.23 20.03
CA LEU A 16 -14.00 5.65 19.70
C LEU A 16 -13.54 4.77 18.53
N ALA A 17 -13.49 5.35 17.33
CA ALA A 17 -12.84 4.72 16.19
C ALA A 17 -11.39 4.42 16.62
N ALA A 18 -11.07 3.13 16.81
CA ALA A 18 -9.72 2.71 17.09
C ALA A 18 -8.84 3.19 15.92
N CYS A 19 -7.96 4.15 16.20
CA CYS A 19 -6.91 4.53 15.26
C CYS A 19 -6.04 3.27 15.13
N SER A 20 -6.18 2.54 14.03
CA SER A 20 -5.43 1.30 13.81
C SER A 20 -3.95 1.65 13.79
N ALA A 21 -3.26 1.38 14.90
CA ALA A 21 -1.84 1.60 15.02
C ALA A 21 -1.10 0.78 13.96
N MET A 22 0.04 1.29 13.48
CA MET A 22 0.92 0.55 12.58
C MET A 22 1.33 -0.77 13.26
N PRO A 23 1.11 -1.94 12.63
CA PRO A 23 1.56 -3.21 13.19
C PRO A 23 3.08 -3.23 13.36
N ASP A 24 3.56 -3.75 14.48
CA ASP A 24 5.00 -3.74 14.82
C ASP A 24 5.88 -4.38 13.75
N ALA A 25 5.39 -5.45 13.14
CA ALA A 25 6.07 -6.17 12.06
C ALA A 25 6.33 -5.30 10.81
N LEU A 26 5.61 -4.19 10.65
CA LEU A 26 5.79 -3.28 9.53
C LEU A 26 6.81 -2.17 9.80
N HIS A 27 7.36 -2.05 11.01
CA HIS A 27 8.42 -1.08 11.27
C HIS A 27 9.73 -1.47 10.56
N PRO A 28 10.44 -0.54 9.91
CA PRO A 28 11.70 -0.80 9.21
C PRO A 28 12.88 -1.14 10.15
N GLY A 29 12.65 -1.12 11.46
CA GLY A 29 13.65 -1.41 12.48
C GLY A 29 14.42 -0.16 12.96
N PRO A 30 15.28 -0.33 13.97
CA PRO A 30 16.07 0.77 14.52
C PRO A 30 17.08 1.31 13.50
N GLY A 31 17.34 2.62 13.54
CA GLY A 31 18.29 3.31 12.65
C GLY A 31 17.71 3.71 11.28
N ALA A 32 16.57 3.16 10.89
CA ALA A 32 15.88 3.57 9.68
C ALA A 32 15.30 4.99 9.83
N THR A 33 15.71 5.91 8.96
CA THR A 33 15.25 7.31 8.94
C THR A 33 14.36 7.54 7.73
N LEU A 34 13.18 8.14 7.94
CA LEU A 34 12.26 8.51 6.87
C LEU A 34 12.92 9.55 5.96
N ALA A 35 13.06 9.24 4.68
CA ALA A 35 13.68 10.12 3.69
C ALA A 35 12.68 10.77 2.75
N LEU A 36 11.61 10.06 2.39
CA LEU A 36 10.60 10.53 1.46
C LEU A 36 9.25 9.88 1.77
N THR A 37 8.17 10.62 1.53
CA THR A 37 6.81 10.07 1.46
C THR A 37 6.24 10.38 0.09
N ALA A 38 5.54 9.41 -0.50
CA ALA A 38 4.80 9.58 -1.74
C ALA A 38 3.43 8.92 -1.63
N SER A 39 2.38 9.61 -2.05
CA SER A 39 1.08 8.96 -2.27
C SER A 39 1.08 8.31 -3.66
N ALA A 40 0.28 7.26 -3.83
CA ALA A 40 0.21 6.52 -5.07
C ALA A 40 -1.23 6.29 -5.52
N ARG A 41 -1.44 6.37 -6.83
CA ARG A 41 -2.73 6.08 -7.47
C ARG A 41 -2.48 5.21 -8.69
N GLY A 42 -3.23 4.11 -8.79
CA GLY A 42 -3.03 3.18 -9.89
C GLY A 42 -3.96 1.99 -9.85
N VAL A 43 -3.48 0.87 -10.37
CA VAL A 43 -4.20 -0.41 -10.39
C VAL A 43 -3.30 -1.57 -9.93
N GLN A 44 -3.93 -2.58 -9.35
CA GLN A 44 -3.38 -3.92 -9.26
C GLN A 44 -3.91 -4.71 -10.47
N ILE A 45 -3.00 -5.32 -11.21
CA ILE A 45 -3.32 -6.11 -12.40
C ILE A 45 -3.37 -7.56 -11.98
N TYR A 46 -4.48 -8.21 -12.31
CA TYR A 46 -4.74 -9.63 -12.15
C TYR A 46 -4.98 -10.27 -13.49
N GLU A 47 -4.79 -11.58 -13.55
CA GLU A 47 -5.14 -12.40 -14.69
C GLU A 47 -5.89 -13.64 -14.22
N CYS A 48 -6.90 -14.05 -14.98
CA CYS A 48 -7.61 -15.27 -14.68
C CYS A 48 -6.77 -16.50 -15.01
N ARG A 49 -6.43 -17.31 -13.99
CA ARG A 49 -5.64 -18.55 -14.11
C ARG A 49 -6.32 -19.70 -13.42
N ALA A 50 -6.61 -20.76 -14.16
CA ALA A 50 -7.34 -21.94 -13.69
C ALA A 50 -8.65 -21.55 -12.97
N GLY A 51 -9.34 -20.52 -13.47
CA GLY A 51 -10.56 -20.00 -12.88
C GLY A 51 -10.38 -19.17 -11.60
N GLN A 52 -9.16 -18.79 -11.23
CA GLN A 52 -8.85 -17.94 -10.07
C GLN A 52 -8.08 -16.68 -10.48
N TRP A 53 -8.33 -15.54 -9.80
CA TRP A 53 -7.58 -14.32 -10.04
C TRP A 53 -6.15 -14.44 -9.47
N ALA A 54 -5.15 -14.40 -10.35
CA ALA A 54 -3.74 -14.39 -9.98
C ALA A 54 -3.17 -12.98 -10.12
N PHE A 55 -2.42 -12.52 -9.11
CA PHE A 55 -1.73 -11.22 -9.19
C PHE A 55 -0.64 -11.25 -10.25
N VAL A 56 -0.57 -10.20 -11.06
CA VAL A 56 0.43 -10.03 -12.13
C VAL A 56 1.40 -8.91 -11.75
N ALA A 57 0.91 -7.69 -11.54
CA ALA A 57 1.77 -6.53 -11.29
C ALA A 57 0.99 -5.35 -10.71
N PRO A 58 1.65 -4.45 -9.97
CA PRO A 58 1.13 -3.11 -9.74
C PRO A 58 1.44 -2.23 -10.96
N GLN A 59 0.63 -1.20 -11.17
CA GLN A 59 0.94 -0.07 -12.05
C GLN A 59 0.39 1.21 -11.40
N ALA A 60 1.26 2.12 -10.99
CA ALA A 60 0.84 3.35 -10.32
C ALA A 60 1.77 4.53 -10.61
N GLU A 61 1.19 5.72 -10.51
CA GLU A 61 1.90 6.99 -10.47
C GLU A 61 2.08 7.41 -9.00
N LEU A 62 3.22 8.04 -8.71
CA LEU A 62 3.62 8.51 -7.40
C LEU A 62 3.52 10.04 -7.34
N PHE A 63 3.03 10.59 -6.24
CA PHE A 63 2.80 12.01 -6.05
C PHE A 63 3.41 12.52 -4.75
N ASP A 64 3.90 13.77 -4.78
CA ASP A 64 4.41 14.46 -3.60
C ASP A 64 3.29 15.00 -2.70
N SER A 65 3.67 15.64 -1.59
CA SER A 65 2.72 16.25 -0.65
C SER A 65 1.91 17.39 -1.25
N ALA A 66 2.37 18.00 -2.36
CA ALA A 66 1.64 19.00 -3.12
C ALA A 66 0.75 18.37 -4.22
N GLY A 67 0.74 17.04 -4.35
CA GLY A 67 -0.01 16.31 -5.36
C GLY A 67 0.64 16.32 -6.75
N ARG A 68 1.91 16.71 -6.87
CA ARG A 68 2.64 16.71 -8.14
C ARG A 68 3.21 15.34 -8.41
N ALA A 69 3.12 14.89 -9.66
CA ALA A 69 3.73 13.64 -10.10
C ALA A 69 5.25 13.66 -9.87
N MET A 70 5.78 12.63 -9.22
CA MET A 70 7.21 12.52 -8.89
C MET A 70 7.85 11.23 -9.41
N GLY A 71 7.06 10.28 -9.91
CA GLY A 71 7.59 8.98 -10.30
C GLY A 71 6.52 7.93 -10.56
N THR A 72 6.96 6.69 -10.72
CA THR A 72 6.10 5.53 -11.02
C THR A 72 6.49 4.30 -10.21
N HIS A 73 5.54 3.38 -10.08
CA HIS A 73 5.70 2.08 -9.47
C HIS A 73 5.11 0.99 -10.38
N GLY A 74 5.85 -0.11 -10.57
CA GLY A 74 5.53 -1.13 -11.58
C GLY A 74 5.96 -2.55 -11.20
N ALA A 75 5.86 -3.48 -12.16
CA ALA A 75 6.22 -4.91 -12.03
C ALA A 75 7.68 -5.12 -11.60
N GLY A 76 7.95 -6.14 -10.79
CA GLY A 76 9.31 -6.40 -10.26
C GLY A 76 9.41 -6.51 -8.74
N PRO A 77 8.60 -5.81 -7.95
CA PRO A 77 8.19 -4.42 -8.13
C PRO A 77 9.38 -3.44 -8.18
N PHE A 78 9.20 -2.30 -8.86
CA PHE A 78 10.16 -1.19 -8.84
C PHE A 78 9.51 0.13 -8.45
N TRP A 79 10.34 1.10 -8.06
CA TRP A 79 9.99 2.51 -7.96
C TRP A 79 11.01 3.31 -8.76
N GLN A 80 10.52 4.26 -9.56
CA GLN A 80 11.37 5.15 -10.35
C GLN A 80 10.90 6.59 -10.17
N ALA A 81 11.82 7.47 -9.78
CA ALA A 81 11.55 8.89 -9.64
C ALA A 81 11.82 9.65 -10.95
N ALA A 82 11.29 10.87 -11.05
CA ALA A 82 11.44 11.75 -12.21
C ALA A 82 12.90 12.19 -12.47
N ASP A 83 13.77 12.13 -11.46
CA ASP A 83 15.21 12.35 -11.60
C ASP A 83 15.98 11.14 -12.17
N GLY A 84 15.27 10.06 -12.51
CA GLY A 84 15.83 8.84 -13.06
C GLY A 84 16.24 7.79 -12.02
N SER A 85 16.34 8.16 -10.73
CA SER A 85 16.72 7.21 -9.67
C SER A 85 15.70 6.08 -9.57
N ARG A 86 16.19 4.84 -9.40
CA ARG A 86 15.37 3.62 -9.50
C ARG A 86 15.79 2.57 -8.49
N ILE A 87 14.82 1.97 -7.83
CA ILE A 87 15.01 0.89 -6.85
C ILE A 87 14.07 -0.27 -7.15
N VAL A 88 14.49 -1.46 -6.73
CA VAL A 88 13.64 -2.67 -6.68
C VAL A 88 13.52 -3.12 -5.23
N ALA A 89 12.43 -3.80 -4.88
CA ALA A 89 12.23 -4.24 -3.51
C ALA A 89 11.53 -5.60 -3.42
N SER A 90 11.74 -6.28 -2.30
CA SER A 90 11.10 -7.55 -1.96
C SER A 90 10.36 -7.42 -0.63
N VAL A 91 9.17 -8.02 -0.54
CA VAL A 91 8.35 -7.99 0.68
C VAL A 91 9.05 -8.77 1.79
N THR A 92 9.20 -8.15 2.96
CA THR A 92 9.78 -8.77 4.16
C THR A 92 8.74 -8.98 5.25
N ALA A 93 7.71 -8.13 5.33
CA ALA A 93 6.58 -8.31 6.21
C ALA A 93 5.29 -7.81 5.58
N ARG A 94 4.16 -8.32 6.07
CA ARG A 94 2.82 -7.96 5.61
C ARG A 94 1.83 -7.94 6.76
N ALA A 95 0.84 -7.06 6.65
CA ALA A 95 -0.34 -7.08 7.51
C ALA A 95 -1.58 -6.73 6.67
N ASP A 96 -2.73 -7.25 7.09
CA ASP A 96 -3.99 -6.88 6.46
C ASP A 96 -4.26 -5.39 6.67
N ALA A 97 -4.75 -4.74 5.62
CA ALA A 97 -5.14 -3.36 5.69
C ALA A 97 -6.45 -3.22 6.48
N PRO A 98 -6.61 -2.19 7.33
CA PRO A 98 -7.87 -1.93 8.02
C PRO A 98 -9.06 -1.68 7.07
N ALA A 99 -8.78 -1.13 5.88
CA ALA A 99 -9.79 -0.87 4.87
C ALA A 99 -10.22 -2.15 4.15
N ALA A 100 -11.53 -2.44 4.16
CA ALA A 100 -12.08 -3.59 3.45
C ALA A 100 -11.79 -3.52 1.94
N GLY A 101 -11.43 -4.66 1.34
CA GLY A 101 -11.09 -4.75 -0.08
C GLY A 101 -9.78 -4.04 -0.47
N ALA A 102 -9.01 -3.54 0.50
CA ALA A 102 -7.70 -2.97 0.23
C ALA A 102 -6.61 -4.03 0.18
N ILE A 103 -5.61 -3.82 -0.68
CA ILE A 103 -4.40 -4.65 -0.67
C ILE A 103 -3.64 -4.52 0.66
N PRO A 104 -2.90 -5.55 1.07
CA PRO A 104 -2.17 -5.54 2.35
C PRO A 104 -1.20 -4.38 2.49
N TRP A 105 -0.99 -3.95 3.73
CA TRP A 105 0.15 -3.12 4.09
C TRP A 105 1.41 -3.98 4.09
N LEU A 106 2.53 -3.39 3.68
CA LEU A 106 3.79 -4.09 3.47
C LEU A 106 4.96 -3.34 4.09
N LEU A 107 5.95 -4.10 4.55
CA LEU A 107 7.33 -3.65 4.65
C LEU A 107 8.11 -4.36 3.55
N LEU A 108 8.96 -3.62 2.85
CA LEU A 108 9.82 -4.14 1.80
C LEU A 108 11.27 -3.74 2.06
N ALA A 109 12.19 -4.65 1.76
CA ALA A 109 13.62 -4.36 1.67
C ALA A 109 13.95 -3.94 0.24
N ALA A 110 14.56 -2.77 0.09
CA ALA A 110 14.88 -2.13 -1.17
C ALA A 110 16.38 -2.13 -1.44
N ARG A 111 16.73 -2.13 -2.73
CA ARG A 111 18.10 -1.97 -3.22
C ARG A 111 18.10 -1.16 -4.52
N PRO A 112 19.24 -0.57 -4.91
CA PRO A 112 19.40 0.03 -6.23
C PRO A 112 18.98 -0.96 -7.31
N ALA A 113 18.20 -0.48 -8.29
CA ALA A 113 17.86 -1.31 -9.43
C ALA A 113 19.14 -1.51 -10.28
N PRO A 114 19.42 -2.74 -10.77
CA PRO A 114 20.62 -3.00 -11.57
C PRO A 114 20.68 -2.16 -12.86
N ASP A 115 19.52 -1.75 -13.36
CA ASP A 115 19.31 -0.92 -14.54
C ASP A 115 19.09 0.55 -14.20
N SER A 116 19.39 0.98 -12.97
CA SER A 116 19.22 2.39 -12.60
C SER A 116 20.16 3.28 -13.44
N PRO A 117 19.64 4.29 -14.16
CA PRO A 117 20.43 5.10 -15.06
C PRO A 117 21.33 6.12 -14.34
N VAL A 118 21.16 6.29 -13.03
CA VAL A 118 21.82 7.33 -12.23
C VAL A 118 22.28 6.78 -10.88
N THR A 119 23.34 7.38 -10.34
CA THR A 119 23.89 7.07 -9.01
C THR A 119 23.55 8.13 -7.95
N HIS A 120 22.76 9.13 -8.32
CA HIS A 120 22.25 10.20 -7.46
C HIS A 120 20.74 10.35 -7.65
N GLY A 121 20.06 11.00 -6.70
CA GLY A 121 18.62 11.27 -6.78
C GLY A 121 17.84 10.83 -5.54
N LEU A 122 16.53 11.05 -5.59
CA LEU A 122 15.57 10.88 -4.50
C LEU A 122 15.60 9.46 -3.91
N LEU A 123 15.66 8.44 -4.76
CA LEU A 123 15.58 7.04 -4.33
C LEU A 123 16.94 6.42 -4.00
N VAL A 124 18.04 7.16 -4.19
CA VAL A 124 19.38 6.64 -3.89
C VAL A 124 19.58 6.48 -2.38
N GLY A 125 20.06 5.31 -1.98
CA GLY A 125 20.30 4.93 -0.59
C GLY A 125 19.06 4.49 0.18
N VAL A 126 17.89 4.42 -0.47
CA VAL A 126 16.69 3.83 0.16
C VAL A 126 16.93 2.34 0.39
N THR A 127 16.74 1.92 1.65
CA THR A 127 16.93 0.53 2.12
C THR A 127 15.60 -0.16 2.43
N HIS A 128 14.58 0.61 2.80
CA HIS A 128 13.26 0.06 3.12
C HIS A 128 12.13 0.91 2.57
N ILE A 129 11.01 0.26 2.30
CA ILE A 129 9.77 0.91 1.87
C ILE A 129 8.64 0.35 2.73
N GLN A 130 7.86 1.23 3.36
CA GLN A 130 6.55 0.85 3.87
C GLN A 130 5.48 1.22 2.87
N ARG A 131 4.52 0.32 2.66
CA ARG A 131 3.27 0.61 1.97
C ARG A 131 2.13 0.56 2.98
N VAL A 132 1.46 1.68 3.20
CA VAL A 132 0.39 1.83 4.19
C VAL A 132 -0.78 2.61 3.61
N ASN A 133 -1.83 2.82 4.40
CA ASN A 133 -3.03 3.58 4.01
C ASN A 133 -3.64 3.14 2.67
N THR A 134 -3.56 1.84 2.40
CA THR A 134 -4.07 1.27 1.16
C THR A 134 -5.60 1.34 1.10
N ALA A 135 -6.13 1.59 -0.09
CA ALA A 135 -7.56 1.51 -0.39
C ALA A 135 -7.75 0.82 -1.73
N GLY A 136 -8.63 -0.19 -1.78
CA GLY A 136 -8.89 -0.98 -2.99
C GLY A 136 -7.71 -1.85 -3.44
N GLY A 137 -7.84 -2.36 -4.66
CA GLY A 137 -6.80 -3.15 -5.32
C GLY A 137 -6.85 -4.65 -5.05
N SER A 138 -7.61 -5.14 -4.07
CA SER A 138 -7.74 -6.58 -3.87
C SER A 138 -8.49 -7.26 -5.02
N ALA A 139 -8.11 -8.49 -5.33
CA ALA A 139 -8.82 -9.30 -6.31
C ALA A 139 -10.29 -9.50 -5.86
N PRO A 140 -11.26 -9.50 -6.78
CA PRO A 140 -12.62 -9.90 -6.49
C PRO A 140 -12.65 -11.33 -5.94
N THR A 141 -13.59 -11.60 -5.04
CA THR A 141 -13.87 -12.96 -4.58
C THR A 141 -14.60 -13.75 -5.66
N GLY A 142 -14.34 -15.06 -5.72
CA GLY A 142 -15.04 -15.98 -6.63
C GLY A 142 -14.22 -16.36 -7.85
N ALA A 143 -14.82 -17.21 -8.68
CA ALA A 143 -14.19 -17.70 -9.90
C ALA A 143 -14.11 -16.60 -10.98
N CYS A 144 -13.13 -16.71 -11.85
CA CYS A 144 -12.96 -15.85 -13.03
C CYS A 144 -13.07 -16.66 -14.31
N GLN A 145 -13.49 -16.01 -15.39
CA GLN A 145 -13.50 -16.54 -16.77
C GLN A 145 -13.45 -15.36 -17.77
N PRO A 146 -12.98 -15.58 -19.01
CA PRO A 146 -12.25 -16.77 -19.47
C PRO A 146 -10.80 -16.80 -18.93
N GLN A 147 -10.13 -17.94 -19.07
CA GLN A 147 -8.69 -18.07 -18.83
C GLN A 147 -7.91 -16.98 -19.59
N GLY A 148 -6.93 -16.34 -18.93
CA GLY A 148 -6.12 -15.27 -19.51
C GLY A 148 -6.78 -13.89 -19.53
N HIS A 149 -8.03 -13.76 -19.04
CA HIS A 149 -8.68 -12.46 -18.96
C HIS A 149 -7.96 -11.53 -17.98
N PRO A 150 -7.55 -10.32 -18.39
CA PRO A 150 -6.92 -9.36 -17.49
C PRO A 150 -7.97 -8.58 -16.70
N LEU A 151 -7.71 -8.35 -15.42
CA LEU A 151 -8.51 -7.46 -14.57
C LEU A 151 -7.61 -6.39 -13.96
N ARG A 152 -8.07 -5.14 -14.01
CA ARG A 152 -7.38 -3.99 -13.42
C ARG A 152 -8.21 -3.45 -12.27
N VAL A 153 -7.76 -3.63 -11.05
CA VAL A 153 -8.47 -3.18 -9.84
C VAL A 153 -7.83 -1.89 -9.33
N PRO A 154 -8.56 -0.74 -9.29
CA PRO A 154 -8.03 0.52 -8.80
C PRO A 154 -7.54 0.42 -7.35
N TYR A 155 -6.42 1.06 -7.05
CA TYR A 155 -5.93 1.21 -5.68
C TYR A 155 -5.27 2.56 -5.42
N ARG A 156 -5.18 2.90 -4.14
CA ARG A 156 -4.34 3.97 -3.60
C ARG A 156 -3.50 3.43 -2.46
N ALA A 157 -2.37 4.09 -2.18
CA ALA A 157 -1.50 3.78 -1.04
C ALA A 157 -0.62 4.99 -0.72
N ASP A 158 -0.06 5.00 0.49
CA ASP A 158 1.09 5.83 0.83
C ASP A 158 2.34 4.97 0.92
N TYR A 159 3.44 5.49 0.38
CA TYR A 159 4.77 4.90 0.44
C TYR A 159 5.68 5.76 1.29
N HIS A 160 6.27 5.17 2.33
CA HIS A 160 7.32 5.79 3.13
C HIS A 160 8.65 5.12 2.79
N PHE A 161 9.61 5.91 2.32
CA PHE A 161 10.94 5.43 1.93
C PHE A 161 11.93 5.77 3.03
N TYR A 162 12.68 4.77 3.47
CA TYR A 162 13.63 4.88 4.57
C TYR A 162 15.07 4.64 4.10
N LYS A 163 16.01 5.31 4.74
CA LYS A 163 17.45 5.07 4.63
C LYS A 163 18.00 4.54 5.96
N SER A 164 19.07 3.76 5.90
CA SER A 164 19.76 3.17 7.06
C SER A 164 21.25 3.46 7.01
#